data_AF-A0AAF0TM34-F1
#
_entry.id   AF-A0AAF0TM34-F1
#
_cell.length_a   1.000
_cell.length_b   1.000
_cell.length_c   1.000
_cell.angle_alpha   90.00
_cell.angle_beta   90.00
_cell.angle_gamma   90.00
#
_symmetry.space_group_name_H-M   'P 1'
#
loop_
_entity.id
_entity.type
_entity.pdbx_description
1 polymer ?
#
loop_
_entity_poly.entity_id
_entity_poly.type
_entity_poly.pdbx_seq_one_letter_code
_entity_poly.pdbx_strand_id
1 'polypeptide(L)'
;MPEHTADLLSCWMKRGGSKSQKKWWRIIPQCIWWTVWRERNGRCYEDRSNSIQKVKWNCIISFYFWCKEVGLEDIDQFVDLLRSL
;
A
#
# COMPACT_ATOMS: atom_id res chain seq x y z
N MET A 1 -6.87 11.27 16.24
CA MET A 1 -5.79 10.49 15.62
C MET A 1 -5.85 9.09 16.22
N PRO A 2 -5.88 7.99 15.43
CA PRO A 2 -6.02 6.65 16.01
C PRO A 2 -4.85 6.35 16.96
N GLU A 3 -5.16 5.76 18.11
CA GLU A 3 -4.20 5.51 19.19
C GLU A 3 -3.33 4.28 18.90
N HIS A 4 -3.92 3.27 18.24
CA HIS A 4 -3.21 2.06 17.82
C HIS A 4 -3.27 1.84 16.31
N THR A 5 -2.29 1.09 15.79
CA THR A 5 -2.25 0.66 14.39
C THR A 5 -3.51 -0.11 14.00
N ALA A 6 -4.07 -0.89 14.93
CA ALA A 6 -5.34 -1.59 14.74
C ALA A 6 -6.50 -0.63 14.47
N ASP A 7 -6.57 0.49 15.19
CA ASP A 7 -7.62 1.51 15.00
C ASP A 7 -7.49 2.18 13.65
N LEU A 8 -6.26 2.50 13.24
CA LEU A 8 -5.96 3.06 11.92
C LEU A 8 -6.40 2.11 10.80
N LEU A 9 -6.05 0.82 10.92
CA LEU A 9 -6.46 -0.23 9.97
C LEU A 9 -7.99 -0.39 9.95
N SER A 10 -8.65 -0.31 11.10
CA SER A 10 -10.11 -0.41 11.19
C SER A 10 -10.80 0.75 10.45
N CYS A 11 -10.30 1.99 10.62
CA CYS A 11 -10.80 3.17 9.94
C CYS A 11 -10.59 3.10 8.43
N TRP A 12 -9.41 2.62 8.02
CA TRP A 12 -9.07 2.37 6.62
C TRP A 12 -10.04 1.38 5.96
N MET A 13 -10.28 0.25 6.61
CA MET A 13 -11.18 -0.79 6.11
C MET A 13 -12.65 -0.36 6.05
N LYS A 14 -13.11 0.45 7.02
CA LYS A 14 -14.47 1.02 7.03
C LYS A 14 -14.73 1.95 5.85
N ARG A 15 -13.68 2.61 5.33
CA ARG A 15 -13.78 3.51 4.18
C ARG A 15 -13.74 2.77 2.83
N GLY A 16 -13.35 1.49 2.84
CA GLY A 16 -13.24 0.69 1.63
C GLY A 16 -14.60 0.42 1.00
N GLY A 17 -14.84 0.98 -0.18
CA GLY A 17 -16.12 1.01 -0.89
C GLY A 17 -16.67 -0.36 -1.34
N SER A 18 -16.92 -0.52 -2.64
CA SER A 18 -17.59 -1.73 -3.19
C SER A 18 -16.83 -3.04 -2.91
N LYS A 19 -17.46 -4.20 -3.15
CA LYS A 19 -16.84 -5.52 -2.88
C LYS A 19 -15.49 -5.73 -3.57
N SER A 20 -15.29 -5.21 -4.80
CA SER A 20 -13.99 -5.28 -5.49
C SER A 20 -12.99 -4.35 -4.81
N GLN A 21 -13.37 -3.09 -4.56
CA GLN A 21 -12.58 -2.10 -3.83
C GLN A 21 -12.09 -2.66 -2.50
N LYS A 22 -12.94 -3.34 -1.72
CA LYS A 22 -12.56 -3.92 -0.42
C LYS A 22 -11.36 -4.85 -0.49
N LYS A 23 -11.12 -5.57 -1.60
CA LYS A 23 -9.94 -6.43 -1.72
C LYS A 23 -8.67 -5.59 -1.83
N TRP A 24 -8.68 -4.56 -2.67
CA TRP A 24 -7.58 -3.59 -2.80
C TRP A 24 -7.33 -2.84 -1.49
N TRP A 25 -8.39 -2.38 -0.82
CA TRP A 25 -8.30 -1.70 0.48
C TRP A 25 -7.64 -2.56 1.57
N ARG A 26 -7.64 -3.89 1.47
CA ARG A 26 -6.90 -4.75 2.42
C ARG A 26 -5.39 -4.76 2.18
N ILE A 27 -4.96 -4.58 0.93
CA ILE A 27 -3.55 -4.73 0.52
C ILE A 27 -2.80 -3.42 0.71
N ILE A 28 -3.39 -2.28 0.34
CA ILE A 28 -2.76 -0.96 0.40
C ILE A 28 -2.05 -0.66 1.75
N PRO A 29 -2.67 -0.84 2.93
CA PRO A 29 -2.03 -0.47 4.18
C PRO A 29 -0.84 -1.37 4.51
N GLN A 30 -0.86 -2.63 4.08
CA GLN A 30 0.27 -3.56 4.21
C GLN A 30 1.45 -3.09 3.35
N CYS A 31 1.19 -2.65 2.12
CA CYS A 31 2.22 -2.13 1.22
C CYS A 31 2.84 -0.83 1.75
N ILE A 32 2.03 0.08 2.28
CA ILE A 32 2.51 1.32 2.91
C ILE A 32 3.40 0.97 4.11
N TRP A 33 2.89 0.13 5.02
CA TRP A 33 3.63 -0.25 6.22
C TRP A 33 4.97 -0.90 5.89
N TRP A 34 4.95 -1.89 4.99
CA TRP A 34 6.14 -2.61 4.57
C TRP A 34 7.17 -1.69 3.91
N THR A 35 6.74 -0.83 2.98
CA THR A 35 7.64 0.07 2.26
C THR A 35 8.28 1.10 3.21
N VAL A 36 7.49 1.67 4.12
CA VAL A 36 8.00 2.62 5.14
C VAL A 36 8.96 1.92 6.09
N TRP A 37 8.63 0.70 6.54
CA TRP A 37 9.52 -0.09 7.40
C TRP A 37 10.85 -0.38 6.69
N ARG A 38 10.82 -0.83 5.44
CA ARG A 38 12.02 -1.09 4.63
C ARG A 38 12.88 0.15 4.47
N GLU A 39 12.28 1.30 4.15
CA GLU A 39 13.00 2.56 3.99
C GLU A 39 13.66 3.02 5.31
N ARG A 40 12.93 2.92 6.44
CA ARG A 40 13.48 3.28 7.75
C ARG A 40 14.65 2.39 8.14
N ASN A 41 14.54 1.08 7.94
CA ASN A 41 15.63 0.16 8.23
C ASN A 41 16.84 0.39 7.31
N GLY A 42 16.60 0.65 6.01
CA GLY A 42 17.68 0.97 5.08
C GLY A 42 18.47 2.22 5.49
N ARG A 43 17.78 3.26 5.99
CA ARG A 43 18.42 4.48 6.50
C ARG A 43 19.21 4.23 7.77
N CYS A 44 18.68 3.43 8.70
CA CYS A 44 19.32 3.20 10.00
C CYS A 44 20.48 2.19 9.94
N TYR A 45 20.38 1.17 9.10
CA TYR A 45 21.27 0.00 9.16
C TYR A 45 22.11 -0.21 7.89
N GLU A 46 21.75 0.42 6.77
CA GLU A 46 22.39 0.18 5.48
C GLU A 46 22.95 1.46 4.83
N ASP A 47 22.85 2.62 5.51
CA ASP A 47 23.20 3.95 4.98
C ASP A 47 22.56 4.25 3.61
N ARG A 48 21.38 3.68 3.36
CA ARG A 48 20.60 3.89 2.13
C ARG A 48 19.46 4.85 2.38
N SER A 49 19.35 5.90 1.56
CA SER A 49 18.26 6.87 1.62
C SER A 49 17.68 7.11 0.23
N ASN A 50 16.44 6.68 0.01
CA ASN A 50 15.73 6.93 -1.24
C ASN A 50 15.05 8.32 -1.22
N SER A 51 14.81 8.89 -2.40
CA SER A 51 13.93 10.06 -2.53
C SER A 51 12.49 9.68 -2.18
N ILE A 52 11.67 10.66 -1.77
CA ILE A 52 10.25 10.41 -1.48
C ILE A 52 9.50 9.85 -2.70
N GLN A 53 9.88 10.28 -3.92
CA GLN A 53 9.33 9.76 -5.17
C GLN A 53 9.64 8.27 -5.33
N LYS A 54 10.88 7.87 -5.04
CA LYS A 54 11.29 6.46 -5.11
C LYS A 54 10.59 5.61 -4.05
N VAL A 55 10.39 6.11 -2.85
CA VAL A 55 9.61 5.43 -1.79
C VAL A 55 8.16 5.23 -2.23
N LYS A 56 7.51 6.27 -2.77
CA LYS A 56 6.15 6.16 -3.34
C LYS A 56 6.09 5.10 -4.45
N TRP A 57 7.06 5.13 -5.37
CA TRP A 57 7.14 4.17 -6.46
C TRP A 57 7.31 2.73 -5.97
N ASN A 58 8.17 2.50 -4.98
CA ASN A 58 8.35 1.19 -4.36
C ASN A 58 7.05 0.69 -3.70
N CYS A 59 6.26 1.58 -3.10
CA CYS A 59 4.96 1.23 -2.53
C CYS A 59 3.95 0.79 -3.61
N ILE A 60 3.91 1.50 -4.75
CA ILE A 60 3.04 1.15 -5.89
C ILE A 60 3.45 -0.20 -6.49
N ILE A 61 4.76 -0.44 -6.68
CA ILE A 61 5.26 -1.74 -7.15
C ILE A 61 4.88 -2.87 -6.18
N SER A 62 5.08 -2.66 -4.88
CA SER A 62 4.70 -3.66 -3.88
C SER A 62 3.21 -3.93 -3.89
N PHE A 63 2.39 -2.90 -4.07
CA PHE A 63 0.94 -3.04 -4.18
C PHE A 63 0.53 -3.84 -5.42
N TYR A 64 1.05 -3.48 -6.60
CA TYR A 64 0.82 -4.24 -7.83
C TYR A 64 1.19 -5.71 -7.69
N PHE A 65 2.38 -6.01 -7.15
CA PHE A 65 2.82 -7.37 -6.87
C PHE A 65 1.80 -8.15 -6.04
N TRP A 66 1.35 -7.61 -4.91
CA TRP A 66 0.39 -8.31 -4.05
C TRP A 66 -1.01 -8.45 -4.68
N CYS A 67 -1.40 -7.52 -5.54
CA CYS A 67 -2.67 -7.65 -6.26
C CYS A 67 -2.64 -8.81 -7.27
N LYS A 68 -1.48 -9.00 -7.93
CA LYS A 68 -1.22 -10.16 -8.78
C LYS A 68 -1.30 -11.47 -8.01
N GLU A 69 -0.58 -11.56 -6.90
CA GLU A 69 -0.54 -12.79 -6.08
C GLU A 69 -1.91 -13.19 -5.51
N VAL A 70 -2.81 -12.23 -5.28
CA VAL A 70 -4.17 -12.47 -4.77
C VAL A 70 -5.19 -12.69 -5.90
N GLY A 71 -4.76 -12.64 -7.17
CA GLY A 71 -5.62 -12.86 -8.33
C GLY A 71 -6.64 -11.75 -8.55
N LEU A 72 -6.27 -10.50 -8.31
CA LEU A 72 -7.11 -9.31 -8.52
C LEU A 72 -6.99 -8.72 -9.93
N GLU A 73 -6.32 -9.40 -10.86
CA GLU A 73 -5.87 -8.77 -12.12
C GLU A 73 -6.96 -8.69 -13.20
N ASP A 74 -7.37 -7.44 -13.43
CA ASP A 74 -7.42 -6.82 -14.75
C ASP A 74 -6.54 -5.55 -14.70
N ILE A 75 -5.59 -5.40 -15.62
CA ILE A 75 -4.66 -4.24 -15.66
C ILE A 75 -5.46 -2.93 -15.77
N ASP A 76 -6.59 -2.96 -16.46
CA ASP A 76 -7.46 -1.79 -16.61
C ASP A 76 -8.06 -1.37 -15.26
N GLN A 77 -8.45 -2.34 -14.41
CA GLN A 77 -8.95 -2.04 -13.06
C GLN A 77 -7.87 -1.45 -12.14
N PHE A 78 -6.62 -1.88 -12.29
CA PHE A 78 -5.50 -1.35 -11.53
C PHE A 78 -5.20 0.10 -11.94
N VAL A 79 -5.17 0.37 -13.24
CA VAL A 79 -4.97 1.73 -13.77
C VAL A 79 -6.11 2.65 -13.35
N ASP A 80 -7.35 2.20 -13.43
CA ASP A 80 -8.51 2.99 -12.99
C ASP A 80 -8.50 3.24 -11.48
N LEU A 81 -8.06 2.27 -10.67
CA LEU A 81 -7.85 2.48 -9.24
C LEU A 81 -6.80 3.55 -8.98
N LEU A 82 -5.66 3.51 -9.67
CA LEU A 82 -4.61 4.53 -9.53
C LEU A 82 -5.10 5.93 -9.96
N ARG A 83 -5.98 6.03 -10.96
CA ARG A 83 -6.59 7.30 -11.37
C ARG A 83 -7.64 7.81 -10.36
N SER A 84 -8.24 6.92 -9.58
CA SER A 84 -9.27 7.27 -8.59
C SER A 84 -8.72 7.75 -7.24
N LEU A 85 -7.41 7.59 -7.01
CA LEU A 85 -6.68 8.01 -5.81
C LEU A 85 -6.16 9.45 -5.93
#